data_AF-A0A9E7B4S2-F1
#
_entry.id   AF-A0A9E7B4S2-F1
#
_cell.length_a   1.000
_cell.length_b   1.000
_cell.length_c   1.000
_cell.angle_alpha   90.00
_cell.angle_beta   90.00
_cell.angle_gamma   90.00
#
_symmetry.space_group_name_H-M   'P 1'
#
loop_
_entity.id
_entity.type
_entity.pdbx_description
1 polymer ?
#
loop_
_entity_poly.entity_id
_entity_poly.type
_entity_poly.pdbx_seq_one_letter_code
_entity_poly.pdbx_strand_id
1 'polypeptide(L)'
;MSSLKQYYFSFFPSLRFYGGLGLGVVLLILSYFFPALYFFAKLFLVLLGALTLLETALLYSGNHIKATRNTPERLSNGDPNPIKVNIDSIYAIPVQVKVIDELPVQLQVRQFEIQDSINSNSSKTIEYLIYPKSRGNYAFGKLHVFASCLAGLIERRFSFEAAQDLACYPSYLQLRQFEFLAISNRLQDAGIKKIRRLGHHYEFEKIKDYVPGDDIRTVNWKATARRSKLMVNLYEDEKSQQVYSILDLGRVMRNPFNGMTLLDYAINTSLVLSSIAINKYDKAGLIAFDHANVDILPADRRSGQMRKIQEKLYKVDTHFLESDFERLYLQIRHKLNQRSLLVLYTNFDTVNSMRRHLPFLRFINKRHLLLLVFFKDTQLEAVLEEPVHKVSEVYVKTVAEKFQFEKQLIVDELRKEGIMSILSRPEDLSANTLNKYLELKSRGLL
;
A
#
# COMPACT_ATOMS: atom_id res chain seq x y z
N MET A 1 17.79 -15.07 35.91
CA MET A 1 17.39 -13.93 36.79
C MET A 1 16.64 -14.51 37.97
N SER A 2 16.94 -14.08 39.21
CA SER A 2 16.27 -14.61 40.41
C SER A 2 14.75 -14.43 40.32
N SER A 3 13.98 -15.40 40.79
CA SER A 3 12.50 -15.43 40.77
C SER A 3 11.88 -14.15 41.36
N LEU A 4 12.51 -13.57 42.39
CA LEU A 4 12.14 -12.30 43.00
C LEU A 4 12.27 -11.09 42.04
N LYS A 5 13.30 -11.01 41.20
CA LYS A 5 13.42 -9.92 40.23
C LYS A 5 12.33 -9.99 39.16
N GLN A 6 11.98 -11.20 38.69
CA GLN A 6 10.86 -11.37 37.75
C GLN A 6 9.51 -10.97 38.37
N TYR A 7 9.31 -11.21 39.66
CA TYR A 7 8.12 -10.79 40.40
C TYR A 7 7.97 -9.26 40.41
N TYR A 8 9.00 -8.51 40.81
CA TYR A 8 8.94 -7.04 40.84
C TYR A 8 8.72 -6.40 39.47
N PHE A 9 9.26 -6.98 38.40
CA PHE A 9 9.07 -6.46 37.04
C PHE A 9 7.72 -6.86 36.40
N SER A 10 6.94 -7.75 37.02
CA SER A 10 5.65 -8.20 36.49
C SER A 10 4.44 -7.77 37.31
N PHE A 11 4.65 -7.14 38.47
CA PHE A 11 3.58 -6.69 39.37
C PHE A 11 3.16 -5.25 39.09
N PHE A 12 1.91 -5.05 38.70
CA PHE A 12 1.36 -3.73 38.39
C PHE A 12 0.06 -3.49 39.19
N PRO A 13 0.06 -2.59 40.18
CA PRO A 13 -1.17 -2.15 40.82
C PRO A 13 -2.01 -1.35 39.83
N SER A 14 -3.29 -1.70 39.70
CA SER A 14 -4.20 -1.00 38.81
C SER A 14 -4.69 0.32 39.41
N LEU A 15 -5.33 1.16 38.60
CA LEU A 15 -5.97 2.38 39.10
C LEU A 15 -7.06 2.09 40.15
N ARG A 16 -7.69 0.90 40.09
CA ARG A 16 -8.71 0.47 41.07
C ARG A 16 -8.12 0.26 42.46
N PHE A 17 -6.89 -0.25 42.54
CA PHE A 17 -6.18 -0.39 43.81
C PHE A 17 -5.91 0.98 44.45
N TYR A 18 -5.37 1.94 43.68
CA TYR A 18 -5.13 3.29 44.18
C TYR A 18 -6.42 4.03 44.53
N GLY A 19 -7.49 3.84 43.75
CA GLY A 19 -8.82 4.37 44.07
C GLY A 19 -9.37 3.79 45.37
N GLY A 20 -9.22 2.47 45.59
CA GLY A 20 -9.58 1.81 46.83
C GLY A 20 -8.79 2.34 48.03
N LEU A 21 -7.47 2.50 47.89
CA LEU A 21 -6.65 3.12 48.94
C LEU A 21 -7.08 4.56 49.24
N GLY A 22 -7.32 5.37 48.20
CA GLY A 22 -7.80 6.74 48.34
C GLY A 22 -9.12 6.81 49.09
N LEU A 23 -10.08 5.95 48.76
CA LEU A 23 -11.35 5.83 49.48
C LEU A 23 -11.13 5.42 50.95
N GLY A 24 -10.23 4.48 51.21
CA GLY A 24 -9.83 4.12 52.57
C GLY A 24 -9.27 5.29 53.37
N VAL A 25 -8.42 6.13 52.76
CA VAL A 25 -7.88 7.35 53.38
C VAL A 25 -8.99 8.36 53.67
N VAL A 26 -9.90 8.59 52.73
CA VAL A 26 -11.05 9.51 52.94
C VAL A 26 -11.94 9.03 54.08
N LEU A 27 -12.24 7.72 54.15
CA LEU A 27 -13.01 7.15 55.25
C LEU A 27 -12.31 7.31 56.60
N LEU A 28 -10.98 7.17 56.65
CA LEU A 28 -10.20 7.42 57.86
C LEU A 28 -10.24 8.90 58.28
N ILE A 29 -10.15 9.84 57.35
CA ILE A 29 -10.27 11.28 57.64
C ILE A 29 -11.68 11.60 58.18
N LEU A 30 -12.73 11.08 57.53
CA LEU A 30 -14.11 11.28 57.98
C LEU A 30 -14.41 10.63 59.32
N SER A 31 -13.70 9.56 59.67
CA SER A 31 -13.84 8.90 60.97
C SER A 31 -13.46 9.78 62.17
N TYR A 32 -12.69 10.85 61.94
CA TYR A 32 -12.42 11.87 62.96
C TYR A 32 -13.70 12.58 63.41
N PHE A 33 -14.61 12.87 62.49
CA PHE A 33 -15.89 13.53 62.78
C PHE A 33 -16.97 12.54 63.21
N PHE A 34 -16.92 11.31 62.68
CA PHE A 34 -17.89 10.26 62.94
C PHE A 34 -17.19 8.99 63.44
N PRO A 35 -17.08 8.75 64.76
CA PRO A 35 -16.33 7.61 65.31
C PRO A 35 -16.78 6.24 64.80
N ALA A 36 -18.07 6.08 64.46
CA ALA A 36 -18.59 4.85 63.86
C ALA A 36 -17.92 4.48 62.52
N LEU A 37 -17.50 5.47 61.73
CA LEU A 37 -16.82 5.25 60.45
C LEU A 37 -15.45 4.60 60.62
N TYR A 38 -14.82 4.73 61.78
CA TYR A 38 -13.48 4.18 62.02
C TYR A 38 -13.44 2.65 61.91
N PHE A 39 -14.46 1.98 62.45
CA PHE A 39 -14.59 0.53 62.33
C PHE A 39 -14.75 0.11 60.87
N PHE A 40 -15.65 0.77 60.13
CA PHE A 40 -15.88 0.48 58.72
C PHE A 40 -14.66 0.77 57.84
N ALA A 41 -13.91 1.83 58.11
CA ALA A 41 -12.67 2.17 57.40
C ALA A 41 -11.60 1.10 57.59
N LYS A 42 -11.40 0.61 58.83
CA LYS A 42 -10.48 -0.50 59.12
C LYS A 42 -10.91 -1.79 58.42
N LEU A 43 -12.19 -2.14 58.53
CA LEU A 43 -12.73 -3.34 57.90
C LEU A 43 -12.53 -3.29 56.38
N PHE A 44 -12.82 -2.14 55.76
CA PHE A 44 -12.62 -1.93 54.33
C PHE A 44 -11.16 -2.11 53.91
N LEU A 45 -10.20 -1.54 54.64
CA LEU A 45 -8.77 -1.70 54.33
C LEU A 45 -8.28 -3.15 54.51
N VAL A 46 -8.77 -3.86 55.53
CA VAL A 46 -8.46 -5.28 55.73
C VAL A 46 -9.01 -6.12 54.57
N LEU A 47 -10.25 -5.86 54.14
CA LEU A 47 -10.85 -6.55 53.00
C LEU A 47 -10.12 -6.26 51.68
N LEU A 48 -9.73 -4.99 51.45
CA LEU A 48 -8.91 -4.61 50.29
C LEU A 48 -7.56 -5.34 50.31
N GLY A 49 -6.89 -5.42 51.46
CA GLY A 49 -5.65 -6.16 51.65
C GLY A 49 -5.80 -7.66 51.42
N ALA A 50 -6.87 -8.26 51.95
CA ALA A 50 -7.15 -9.68 51.74
C ALA A 50 -7.44 -9.99 50.26
N LEU A 51 -8.22 -9.15 49.59
CA LEU A 51 -8.56 -9.31 48.17
C LEU A 51 -7.33 -9.16 47.26
N THR A 52 -6.47 -8.18 47.55
CA THR A 52 -5.20 -8.02 46.81
C THR A 52 -4.25 -9.19 46.99
N LEU A 53 -4.11 -9.72 48.21
CA LEU A 53 -3.30 -10.92 48.45
C LEU A 53 -3.86 -12.15 47.72
N LEU A 54 -5.19 -12.30 47.71
CA LEU A 54 -5.86 -13.38 47.00
C LEU A 54 -5.66 -13.27 45.48
N GLU A 55 -5.87 -12.09 44.88
CA GLU A 55 -5.61 -11.86 43.45
C GLU A 55 -4.15 -12.11 43.10
N THR A 56 -3.21 -11.67 43.94
CA THR A 56 -1.78 -11.92 43.77
C THR A 56 -1.49 -13.42 43.77
N ALA A 57 -1.99 -14.15 44.77
CA ALA A 57 -1.76 -15.59 44.87
C ALA A 57 -2.32 -16.35 43.65
N LEU A 58 -3.52 -15.98 43.18
CA LEU A 58 -4.12 -16.57 41.99
C LEU A 58 -3.32 -16.24 40.73
N LEU A 59 -2.94 -14.98 40.51
CA LEU A 59 -2.20 -14.58 39.32
C LEU A 59 -0.79 -15.17 39.29
N TYR A 60 -0.13 -15.35 40.44
CA TYR A 60 1.26 -15.83 40.55
C TYR A 60 1.41 -17.33 40.85
N SER A 61 0.32 -18.10 40.92
CA SER A 61 0.38 -19.55 41.17
C SER A 61 1.20 -20.35 40.15
N GLY A 62 1.41 -19.80 38.95
CA GLY A 62 2.19 -20.41 37.87
C GLY A 62 2.20 -19.57 36.59
N ASN A 63 2.88 -20.03 35.55
CA ASN A 63 2.85 -19.39 34.23
C ASN A 63 1.67 -19.91 33.41
N HIS A 64 0.49 -19.35 33.69
CA HIS A 64 -0.78 -19.83 33.13
C HIS A 64 -1.19 -19.15 31.82
N ILE A 65 -0.41 -18.19 31.32
CA ILE A 65 -0.66 -17.58 30.00
C ILE A 65 0.51 -17.86 29.07
N LYS A 66 0.18 -18.32 27.86
CA LYS A 66 1.09 -18.34 26.71
C LYS A 66 0.48 -17.48 25.62
N ALA A 67 1.29 -16.64 24.98
CA ALA A 67 0.83 -15.86 23.84
C ALA A 67 1.83 -15.98 22.68
N THR A 68 1.30 -16.08 21.47
CA THR A 68 2.07 -16.10 20.23
C THR A 68 1.49 -15.11 19.23
N ARG A 69 2.38 -14.40 18.54
CA ARG A 69 2.02 -13.50 17.44
C ARG A 69 2.18 -14.26 16.14
N ASN A 70 1.11 -14.30 15.35
CA ASN A 70 1.09 -14.83 14.00
C ASN A 70 0.94 -13.67 13.01
N THR A 71 1.94 -13.49 12.17
CA THR A 71 2.02 -12.42 11.18
C THR A 71 1.98 -13.01 9.78
N PRO A 72 1.57 -12.24 8.76
CA PRO A 72 1.81 -12.64 7.38
C PRO A 72 3.32 -12.74 7.10
N GLU A 73 3.71 -13.49 6.06
CA GLU A 73 5.11 -13.60 5.64
C GLU A 73 5.70 -12.25 5.21
N ARG A 74 4.86 -11.35 4.69
CA ARG A 74 5.23 -10.02 4.16
C ARG A 74 4.09 -9.06 4.40
N LEU A 75 4.42 -7.78 4.63
CA LEU A 75 3.41 -6.72 4.73
C LEU A 75 3.15 -6.09 3.36
N SER A 76 1.92 -5.64 3.12
CA SER A 76 1.48 -4.96 1.90
C SER A 76 1.36 -3.46 2.18
N ASN A 77 2.17 -2.63 1.49
CA ASN A 77 2.16 -1.18 1.67
C ASN A 77 0.85 -0.55 1.18
N GLY A 78 0.21 0.26 2.02
CA GLY A 78 -1.04 0.95 1.70
C GLY A 78 -2.31 0.12 1.90
N ASP A 79 -2.20 -1.14 2.34
CA ASP A 79 -3.34 -2.04 2.56
C ASP A 79 -3.50 -2.44 4.04
N PRO A 80 -4.70 -2.90 4.47
CA PRO A 80 -4.86 -3.54 5.76
C PRO A 80 -4.12 -4.88 5.83
N ASN A 81 -3.27 -5.05 6.83
CA ASN A 81 -2.55 -6.29 7.11
C ASN A 81 -3.04 -6.87 8.45
N PRO A 82 -3.66 -8.05 8.46
CA PRO A 82 -4.14 -8.67 9.70
C PRO A 82 -2.99 -9.30 10.48
N ILE A 83 -2.92 -8.97 11.78
CA ILE A 83 -2.03 -9.60 12.75
C ILE A 83 -2.89 -10.33 13.77
N LYS A 84 -2.54 -11.59 14.05
CA LYS A 84 -3.29 -12.45 14.97
C LYS A 84 -2.45 -12.75 16.19
N VAL A 85 -3.00 -12.51 17.37
CA VAL A 85 -2.40 -12.87 18.65
C VAL A 85 -3.21 -13.99 19.26
N ASN A 86 -2.60 -15.17 19.36
CA ASN A 86 -3.20 -16.32 20.02
C ASN A 86 -2.77 -16.32 21.47
N ILE A 87 -3.74 -16.34 22.39
CA ILE A 87 -3.52 -16.35 23.83
C ILE A 87 -4.17 -17.61 24.40
N ASP A 88 -3.34 -18.45 25.01
CA ASP A 88 -3.78 -19.65 25.71
C ASP A 88 -3.73 -19.38 27.22
N SER A 89 -4.89 -19.51 27.88
CA SER A 89 -5.01 -19.38 29.33
C SER A 89 -5.31 -20.74 29.97
N ILE A 90 -4.49 -21.11 30.95
CA ILE A 90 -4.64 -22.30 31.81
C ILE A 90 -5.10 -21.87 33.21
N TYR A 91 -5.64 -20.67 33.37
CA TYR A 91 -6.28 -20.28 34.62
C TYR A 91 -7.62 -21.00 34.75
N ALA A 92 -7.90 -21.55 35.93
CA ALA A 92 -9.18 -22.17 36.25
C ALA A 92 -10.32 -21.15 36.43
N ILE A 93 -10.01 -19.86 36.39
CA ILE A 93 -10.93 -18.72 36.51
C ILE A 93 -10.92 -17.90 35.22
N PRO A 94 -12.01 -17.16 34.91
CA PRO A 94 -11.97 -16.17 33.85
C PRO A 94 -10.99 -15.05 34.20
N VAL A 95 -10.25 -14.58 33.19
CA VAL A 95 -9.20 -13.56 33.33
C VAL A 95 -9.43 -12.48 32.29
N GLN A 96 -9.32 -11.22 32.72
CA GLN A 96 -9.26 -10.07 31.82
C GLN A 96 -7.82 -9.88 31.37
N VAL A 97 -7.63 -9.81 30.06
CA VAL A 97 -6.33 -9.64 29.43
C VAL A 97 -6.25 -8.29 28.72
N LYS A 98 -5.12 -7.63 28.90
CA LYS A 98 -4.75 -6.40 28.19
C LYS A 98 -3.48 -6.68 27.40
N VAL A 99 -3.60 -6.68 26.09
CA VAL A 99 -2.52 -6.97 25.15
C VAL A 99 -1.89 -5.67 24.68
N ILE A 100 -0.59 -5.55 24.86
CA ILE A 100 0.23 -4.48 24.34
C ILE A 100 1.27 -5.12 23.43
N ASP A 101 1.09 -4.96 22.13
CA ASP A 101 2.09 -5.37 21.14
C ASP A 101 3.03 -4.20 20.85
N GLU A 102 4.34 -4.42 20.95
CA GLU A 102 5.34 -3.41 20.58
C GLU A 102 5.39 -3.29 19.05
N LEU A 103 4.55 -2.39 18.53
CA LEU A 103 4.45 -2.14 17.11
C LEU A 103 5.70 -1.41 16.56
N PRO A 104 6.06 -1.66 15.28
CA PRO A 104 7.15 -0.97 14.61
C PRO A 104 7.00 0.56 14.62
N VAL A 105 8.13 1.27 14.77
CA VAL A 105 8.19 2.74 14.88
C VAL A 105 7.54 3.45 13.68
N GLN A 106 7.63 2.84 12.49
CA GLN A 106 7.07 3.35 11.24
C GLN A 106 5.55 3.54 11.30
N LEU A 107 4.84 2.76 12.13
CA LEU A 107 3.39 2.89 12.29
C LEU A 107 3.00 4.09 13.15
N GLN A 108 3.92 4.66 13.93
CA GLN A 108 3.73 5.81 14.83
C GLN A 108 2.57 5.65 15.84
N VAL A 109 2.12 4.42 16.11
CA VAL A 109 1.08 4.14 17.11
C VAL A 109 1.72 4.03 18.49
N ARG A 110 1.45 5.00 19.37
CA ARG A 110 2.04 5.05 20.72
C ARG A 110 1.20 4.37 21.81
N GLN A 111 -0.11 4.31 21.64
CA GLN A 111 -1.06 3.80 22.63
C GLN A 111 -1.82 2.60 22.07
N PHE A 112 -1.08 1.58 21.64
CA PHE A 112 -1.68 0.36 21.16
C PHE A 112 -2.02 -0.55 22.33
N GLU A 113 -3.31 -0.80 22.52
CA GLU A 113 -3.84 -1.61 23.60
C GLU A 113 -5.11 -2.33 23.13
N ILE A 114 -5.20 -3.62 23.42
CA ILE A 114 -6.42 -4.41 23.22
C ILE A 114 -6.83 -5.02 24.56
N GLN A 115 -8.05 -4.78 24.99
CA GLN A 115 -8.63 -5.40 26.18
C GLN A 115 -9.62 -6.47 25.78
N ASP A 116 -9.52 -7.63 26.42
CA ASP A 116 -10.44 -8.73 26.18
C ASP A 116 -10.59 -9.63 27.43
N SER A 117 -11.56 -10.54 27.42
CA SER A 117 -11.74 -11.56 28.45
C SER A 117 -11.53 -12.96 27.88
N ILE A 118 -10.84 -13.80 28.66
CA ILE A 118 -10.59 -15.21 28.36
C ILE A 118 -11.26 -16.05 29.44
N ASN A 119 -12.04 -17.03 29.01
CA ASN A 119 -12.73 -17.96 29.92
C ASN A 119 -11.72 -18.92 30.57
N SER A 120 -12.16 -19.59 31.62
CA SER A 120 -11.38 -20.64 32.30
C SER A 120 -10.87 -21.69 31.30
N ASN A 121 -9.58 -22.04 31.38
CA ASN A 121 -8.91 -23.06 30.58
C ASN A 121 -9.22 -22.98 29.06
N SER A 122 -9.19 -21.77 28.50
CA SER A 122 -9.54 -21.54 27.11
C SER A 122 -8.48 -20.74 26.36
N SER A 123 -8.50 -20.90 25.04
CA SER A 123 -7.67 -20.15 24.11
C SER A 123 -8.52 -19.11 23.37
N LYS A 124 -7.93 -17.95 23.09
CA LYS A 124 -8.58 -16.89 22.33
C LYS A 124 -7.62 -16.30 21.31
N THR A 125 -8.12 -16.09 20.09
CA THR A 125 -7.39 -15.39 19.03
C THR A 125 -7.95 -13.98 18.91
N ILE A 126 -7.07 -13.00 19.08
CA ILE A 126 -7.37 -11.58 18.91
C ILE A 126 -6.75 -11.14 17.59
N GLU A 127 -7.54 -10.54 16.70
CA GLU A 127 -7.09 -10.03 15.41
C GLU A 127 -7.16 -8.51 15.39
N TYR A 128 -6.09 -7.86 14.93
CA TYR A 128 -6.06 -6.42 14.66
C TYR A 128 -5.40 -6.13 13.32
N LEU A 129 -5.75 -4.99 12.75
CA LEU A 129 -5.26 -4.55 11.44
C LEU A 129 -4.17 -3.48 11.63
N ILE A 130 -3.08 -3.62 10.87
CA ILE A 130 -2.08 -2.57 10.71
C ILE A 130 -2.09 -2.04 9.27
N TYR A 131 -1.73 -0.77 9.12
CA TYR A 131 -1.71 -0.05 7.85
C TYR A 131 -0.31 0.54 7.61
N PRO A 132 0.63 -0.24 7.04
CA PRO A 132 1.94 0.24 6.66
C PRO A 132 1.82 1.33 5.60
N LYS A 133 2.48 2.48 5.81
CA LYS A 133 2.48 3.61 4.87
C LYS A 133 3.84 3.88 4.21
N SER A 134 4.84 3.09 4.58
CA SER A 134 6.17 3.14 3.99
C SER A 134 6.66 1.73 3.72
N ARG A 135 7.40 1.54 2.63
CA ARG A 135 8.09 0.27 2.35
C ARG A 135 9.33 0.14 3.24
N GLY A 136 9.81 -1.10 3.39
CA GLY A 136 11.04 -1.41 4.12
C GLY A 136 10.83 -2.45 5.22
N ASN A 137 11.77 -2.54 6.15
CA ASN A 137 11.72 -3.51 7.24
C ASN A 137 10.94 -2.98 8.45
N TYR A 138 9.95 -3.73 8.91
CA TYR A 138 9.14 -3.45 10.09
C TYR A 138 9.56 -4.39 11.20
N ALA A 139 10.32 -3.86 12.16
CA ALA A 139 10.78 -4.60 13.31
C ALA A 139 9.73 -4.54 14.42
N PHE A 140 9.06 -5.66 14.67
CA PHE A 140 8.17 -5.79 15.81
C PHE A 140 8.96 -6.14 17.06
N GLY A 141 8.57 -5.53 18.18
CA GLY A 141 9.15 -5.82 19.48
C GLY A 141 8.48 -7.01 20.18
N LYS A 142 8.51 -6.94 21.51
CA LYS A 142 7.93 -7.95 22.40
C LYS A 142 6.41 -7.85 22.45
N LEU A 143 5.80 -8.98 22.76
CA LEU A 143 4.37 -9.05 23.04
C LEU A 143 4.17 -9.05 24.55
N HIS A 144 3.43 -8.08 25.06
CA HIS A 144 3.08 -7.98 26.48
C HIS A 144 1.61 -8.31 26.69
N VAL A 145 1.32 -9.18 27.65
CA VAL A 145 -0.04 -9.50 28.08
C VAL A 145 -0.15 -9.24 29.56
N PHE A 146 -1.04 -8.32 29.94
CA PHE A 146 -1.37 -8.01 31.33
C PHE A 146 -2.63 -8.78 31.70
N ALA A 147 -2.55 -9.60 32.75
CA ALA A 147 -3.66 -10.41 33.22
C ALA A 147 -4.17 -9.88 34.55
N SER A 148 -5.49 -9.78 34.68
CA SER A 148 -6.17 -9.43 35.92
C SER A 148 -7.39 -10.34 36.13
N CYS A 149 -7.75 -10.57 37.39
CA CYS A 149 -8.88 -11.41 37.76
C CYS A 149 -9.72 -10.74 38.86
N LEU A 150 -10.92 -11.27 39.11
CA LEU A 150 -11.83 -10.81 40.17
C LEU A 150 -12.13 -9.29 40.10
N ALA A 151 -11.61 -8.49 41.03
CA ALA A 151 -11.82 -7.04 41.08
C ALA A 151 -10.81 -6.27 40.21
N GLY A 152 -9.74 -6.92 39.76
CA GLY A 152 -8.70 -6.33 38.92
C GLY A 152 -7.93 -5.25 39.67
N LEU A 153 -7.59 -5.49 40.93
CA LEU A 153 -6.75 -4.60 41.73
C LEU A 153 -5.28 -4.72 41.30
N ILE A 154 -4.88 -5.90 40.81
CA ILE A 154 -3.52 -6.20 40.38
C ILE A 154 -3.53 -6.74 38.96
N GLU A 155 -2.56 -6.27 38.18
CA GLU A 155 -2.24 -6.77 36.87
C GLU A 155 -0.88 -7.48 36.92
N ARG A 156 -0.82 -8.70 36.37
CA ARG A 156 0.43 -9.42 36.16
C ARG A 156 0.86 -9.30 34.70
N ARG A 157 2.05 -8.79 34.45
CA ARG A 157 2.64 -8.69 33.10
C ARG A 157 3.36 -9.97 32.70
N PHE A 158 2.93 -10.57 31.60
CA PHE A 158 3.62 -11.60 30.84
C PHE A 158 4.30 -10.95 29.64
N SER A 159 5.58 -11.28 29.41
CA SER A 159 6.35 -10.75 28.29
C SER A 159 6.88 -11.91 27.46
N PHE A 160 6.55 -11.92 26.17
CA PHE A 160 6.94 -12.97 25.23
C PHE A 160 7.94 -12.42 24.22
N GLU A 161 9.00 -13.18 23.96
CA GLU A 161 9.94 -12.90 22.88
C GLU A 161 9.29 -13.27 21.55
N ALA A 162 8.53 -12.31 21.04
CA ALA A 162 7.86 -12.43 19.74
C ALA A 162 8.59 -11.67 18.64
N ALA A 163 9.69 -10.97 18.95
CA ALA A 163 10.35 -10.00 18.07
C ALA A 163 10.59 -10.58 16.67
N GLN A 164 10.11 -9.87 15.65
CA GLN A 164 10.10 -10.36 14.28
C GLN A 164 10.23 -9.20 13.31
N ASP A 165 11.12 -9.37 12.34
CA ASP A 165 11.33 -8.44 11.25
C ASP A 165 10.48 -8.85 10.04
N LEU A 166 9.62 -7.95 9.58
CA LEU A 166 8.76 -8.16 8.42
C LEU A 166 9.06 -7.14 7.34
N ALA A 167 9.36 -7.65 6.15
CA ALA A 167 9.52 -6.80 4.97
C ALA A 167 8.14 -6.35 4.46
N CYS A 168 7.98 -5.04 4.30
CA CYS A 168 6.84 -4.39 3.67
C CYS A 168 7.10 -4.15 2.19
N TYR A 169 6.47 -4.97 1.36
CA TYR A 169 6.52 -4.88 -0.08
C TYR A 169 5.49 -3.88 -0.61
N PRO A 170 5.66 -3.41 -1.86
CA PRO A 170 4.57 -2.78 -2.58
C PRO A 170 3.27 -3.58 -2.50
N SER A 171 2.13 -2.92 -2.75
CA SER A 171 0.80 -3.50 -2.58
C SER A 171 0.59 -4.76 -3.43
N TYR A 172 0.77 -5.94 -2.81
CA TYR A 172 0.53 -7.23 -3.45
C TYR A 172 -0.93 -7.67 -3.31
N LEU A 173 -1.66 -7.14 -2.32
CA LEU A 173 -3.10 -7.38 -2.17
C LEU A 173 -3.88 -6.71 -3.31
N GLN A 174 -3.58 -5.44 -3.61
CA GLN A 174 -4.12 -4.76 -4.78
C GLN A 174 -3.75 -5.50 -6.07
N LEU A 175 -2.48 -5.92 -6.21
CA LEU A 175 -2.04 -6.71 -7.37
C LEU A 175 -2.89 -7.97 -7.58
N ARG A 176 -3.07 -8.78 -6.53
CA ARG A 176 -3.88 -10.00 -6.58
C ARG A 176 -5.34 -9.72 -6.91
N GLN A 177 -5.90 -8.64 -6.38
CA GLN A 177 -7.27 -8.23 -6.71
C GLN A 177 -7.41 -7.92 -8.21
N PHE A 178 -6.50 -7.13 -8.78
CA PHE A 178 -6.52 -6.82 -10.21
C PHE A 178 -6.25 -8.04 -11.09
N GLU A 179 -5.35 -8.95 -10.68
CA GLU A 179 -5.12 -10.22 -11.37
C GLU A 179 -6.38 -11.08 -11.41
N PHE A 180 -7.06 -11.22 -10.27
CA PHE A 180 -8.32 -11.97 -10.19
C PHE A 180 -9.40 -11.37 -11.10
N LEU A 181 -9.55 -10.05 -11.10
CA LEU A 181 -10.49 -9.35 -11.98
C LEU A 181 -10.10 -9.47 -13.46
N ALA A 182 -8.81 -9.51 -13.78
CA ALA A 182 -8.32 -9.73 -15.15
C ALA A 182 -8.66 -11.12 -15.66
N ILE A 183 -8.42 -12.15 -14.85
CA ILE A 183 -8.68 -13.56 -15.20
C ILE A 183 -10.18 -13.80 -15.36
N SER A 184 -11.01 -13.21 -14.47
CA SER A 184 -12.46 -13.34 -14.52
C SER A 184 -13.14 -12.44 -15.56
N ASN A 185 -12.39 -11.66 -16.35
CA ASN A 185 -12.90 -10.62 -17.25
C ASN A 185 -13.82 -9.59 -16.57
N ARG A 186 -13.66 -9.38 -15.25
CA ARG A 186 -14.44 -8.44 -14.42
C ARG A 186 -13.67 -7.17 -14.04
N LEU A 187 -12.71 -6.78 -14.87
CA LEU A 187 -11.96 -5.53 -14.67
C LEU A 187 -12.87 -4.29 -14.55
N GLN A 188 -14.09 -4.35 -15.09
CA GLN A 188 -15.12 -3.32 -14.93
C GLN A 188 -15.45 -3.00 -13.46
N ASP A 189 -15.41 -3.99 -12.57
CA ASP A 189 -15.71 -3.83 -11.15
C ASP A 189 -14.64 -2.97 -10.44
N ALA A 190 -13.42 -2.91 -10.99
CA ALA A 190 -12.35 -2.01 -10.55
C ALA A 190 -12.29 -0.69 -11.36
N GLY A 191 -13.40 -0.29 -11.99
CA GLY A 191 -13.48 0.96 -12.76
C GLY A 191 -12.80 0.91 -14.13
N ILE A 192 -12.42 -0.26 -14.61
CA ILE A 192 -11.75 -0.41 -15.90
C ILE A 192 -12.79 -0.54 -17.01
N LYS A 193 -12.82 0.42 -17.92
CA LYS A 193 -13.79 0.49 -19.00
C LYS A 193 -13.50 -0.61 -20.02
N LYS A 194 -14.55 -1.29 -20.49
CA LYS A 194 -14.44 -2.22 -21.61
C LYS A 194 -14.30 -1.43 -22.91
N ILE A 195 -13.13 -1.47 -23.49
CA ILE A 195 -12.86 -0.75 -24.73
C ILE A 195 -13.11 -1.71 -25.90
N ARG A 196 -14.06 -1.34 -26.75
CA ARG A 196 -14.34 -2.09 -27.98
C ARG A 196 -13.16 -1.91 -28.93
N ARG A 197 -12.54 -3.01 -29.36
CA ARG A 197 -11.51 -2.98 -30.40
C ARG A 197 -12.14 -2.48 -31.70
N LEU A 198 -11.65 -1.36 -32.23
CA LEU A 198 -12.04 -0.84 -33.53
C LEU A 198 -11.10 -1.44 -34.57
N GLY A 199 -11.58 -2.41 -35.32
CA GLY A 199 -10.81 -3.07 -36.37
C GLY A 199 -10.02 -4.30 -35.89
N HIS A 200 -9.78 -5.20 -36.83
CA HIS A 200 -8.86 -6.32 -36.68
C HIS A 200 -7.45 -5.85 -37.09
N HIS A 201 -6.62 -5.43 -36.14
CA HIS A 201 -5.20 -5.19 -36.38
C HIS A 201 -4.48 -6.52 -36.33
N TYR A 202 -4.47 -7.15 -37.48
CA TYR A 202 -3.99 -8.48 -37.75
C TYR A 202 -2.72 -8.31 -38.58
N GLU A 203 -1.55 -8.69 -38.06
CA GLU A 203 -0.31 -8.60 -38.85
C GLU A 203 -0.35 -9.71 -39.89
N PHE A 204 -0.10 -9.37 -41.16
CA PHE A 204 -0.06 -10.36 -42.23
C PHE A 204 1.08 -11.36 -41.96
N GLU A 205 0.75 -12.63 -41.74
CA GLU A 205 1.75 -13.68 -41.49
C GLU A 205 2.17 -14.33 -42.82
N LYS A 206 1.20 -14.90 -43.54
CA LYS A 206 1.43 -15.62 -44.79
C LYS A 206 0.15 -15.80 -45.59
N ILE A 207 0.29 -16.08 -46.89
CA ILE A 207 -0.84 -16.54 -47.73
C ILE A 207 -0.87 -18.07 -47.67
N LYS A 208 -2.01 -18.66 -47.31
CA LYS A 208 -2.24 -20.10 -47.36
C LYS A 208 -3.37 -20.45 -48.34
N ASP A 209 -3.48 -21.73 -48.67
CA ASP A 209 -4.64 -22.24 -49.41
C ASP A 209 -5.90 -22.13 -48.52
N TYR A 210 -7.02 -21.76 -49.13
CA TYR A 210 -8.32 -21.70 -48.45
C TYR A 210 -8.74 -23.09 -47.97
N VAL A 211 -9.10 -23.20 -46.69
CA VAL A 211 -9.72 -24.40 -46.13
C VAL A 211 -11.16 -24.05 -45.73
N PRO A 212 -12.14 -24.95 -45.97
CA PRO A 212 -13.51 -24.73 -45.49
C PRO A 212 -13.54 -24.44 -43.98
N GLY A 213 -13.99 -23.24 -43.62
CA GLY A 213 -13.96 -22.72 -42.24
C GLY A 213 -13.15 -21.43 -42.09
N ASP A 214 -12.29 -21.09 -43.06
CA ASP A 214 -11.61 -19.79 -43.12
C ASP A 214 -12.58 -18.66 -43.50
N ASP A 215 -12.36 -17.45 -42.98
CA ASP A 215 -13.21 -16.28 -43.27
C ASP A 215 -13.01 -15.82 -44.73
N ILE A 216 -14.08 -15.85 -45.52
CA ILE A 216 -14.11 -15.41 -46.92
C ILE A 216 -13.66 -13.95 -47.09
N ARG A 217 -13.81 -13.10 -46.07
CA ARG A 217 -13.35 -11.70 -46.11
C ARG A 217 -11.82 -11.57 -46.19
N THR A 218 -11.10 -12.63 -45.83
CA THR A 218 -9.64 -12.67 -45.83
C THR A 218 -9.03 -13.24 -47.12
N VAL A 219 -9.86 -13.52 -48.14
CA VAL A 219 -9.41 -14.03 -49.44
C VAL A 219 -8.52 -13.02 -50.17
N ASN A 220 -7.36 -13.48 -50.61
CA ASN A 220 -6.41 -12.69 -51.39
C ASN A 220 -6.66 -12.89 -52.89
N TRP A 221 -7.52 -12.08 -53.48
CA TRP A 221 -7.89 -12.18 -54.90
C TRP A 221 -6.69 -12.11 -55.86
N LYS A 222 -5.65 -11.35 -55.52
CA LYS A 222 -4.44 -11.22 -56.34
C LYS A 222 -3.60 -12.50 -56.34
N ALA A 223 -3.48 -13.16 -55.18
CA ALA A 223 -2.80 -14.45 -55.09
C ALA A 223 -3.64 -15.58 -55.72
N THR A 224 -4.96 -15.55 -55.50
CA THR A 224 -5.92 -16.48 -56.11
C THR A 224 -5.85 -16.46 -57.64
N ALA A 225 -5.83 -15.26 -58.24
CA ALA A 225 -5.73 -15.10 -59.69
C ALA A 225 -4.40 -15.63 -60.28
N ARG A 226 -3.31 -15.64 -59.49
CA ARG A 226 -1.99 -16.12 -59.95
C ARG A 226 -1.82 -17.63 -59.80
N ARG A 227 -2.42 -18.24 -58.77
CA ARG A 227 -2.28 -19.67 -58.47
C ARG A 227 -3.45 -20.53 -58.95
N SER A 228 -4.51 -19.91 -59.48
CA SER A 228 -5.75 -20.57 -59.91
C SER A 228 -6.38 -21.46 -58.83
N LYS A 229 -6.12 -21.12 -57.55
CA LYS A 229 -6.64 -21.77 -56.35
C LYS A 229 -7.01 -20.69 -55.35
N LEU A 230 -8.06 -20.91 -54.56
CA LEU A 230 -8.55 -19.95 -53.59
C LEU A 230 -7.51 -19.77 -52.47
N MET A 231 -6.93 -18.56 -52.37
CA MET A 231 -5.88 -18.22 -51.41
C MET A 231 -6.42 -17.27 -50.34
N VAL A 232 -6.00 -17.46 -49.09
CA VAL A 232 -6.41 -16.66 -47.93
C VAL A 232 -5.19 -16.03 -47.27
N ASN A 233 -5.31 -14.77 -46.88
CA ASN A 233 -4.34 -14.13 -45.99
C ASN A 233 -4.55 -14.69 -44.56
N LEU A 234 -3.57 -15.43 -44.05
CA LEU A 234 -3.48 -15.75 -42.64
C LEU A 234 -2.88 -14.55 -41.92
N TYR A 235 -3.57 -14.11 -40.88
CA TYR A 235 -3.10 -13.04 -40.05
C TYR A 235 -2.82 -13.55 -38.64
N GLU A 236 -1.75 -13.06 -38.04
CA GLU A 236 -1.37 -13.33 -36.66
C GLU A 236 -1.82 -12.16 -35.77
N ASP A 237 -2.12 -12.47 -34.50
CA ASP A 237 -2.36 -11.44 -33.49
C ASP A 237 -1.10 -10.58 -33.32
N GLU A 238 -1.31 -9.28 -33.10
CA GLU A 238 -0.27 -8.26 -32.98
C GLU A 238 0.87 -8.69 -32.03
N LYS A 239 2.12 -8.45 -32.46
CA LYS A 239 3.35 -8.78 -31.74
C LYS A 239 3.31 -8.32 -30.28
N SER A 240 3.88 -9.15 -29.41
CA SER A 240 4.14 -8.84 -27.99
C SER A 240 4.83 -7.46 -27.84
N GLN A 241 4.06 -6.48 -27.37
CA GLN A 241 4.52 -5.10 -27.23
C GLN A 241 5.42 -4.95 -26.00
N GLN A 242 6.36 -4.00 -26.03
CA GLN A 242 7.17 -3.67 -24.86
C GLN A 242 6.53 -2.52 -24.09
N VAL A 243 6.22 -2.74 -22.81
CA VAL A 243 5.66 -1.75 -21.90
C VAL A 243 6.67 -1.51 -20.77
N TYR A 244 7.14 -0.28 -20.63
CA TYR A 244 8.01 0.13 -19.53
C TYR A 244 7.30 1.10 -18.61
N SER A 245 7.30 0.79 -17.31
CA SER A 245 7.02 1.77 -16.27
C SER A 245 8.30 2.54 -15.96
N ILE A 246 8.28 3.86 -16.08
CA ILE A 246 9.40 4.74 -15.75
C ILE A 246 9.06 5.50 -14.47
N LEU A 247 9.83 5.26 -13.41
CA LEU A 247 9.66 5.88 -12.09
C LEU A 247 10.69 6.98 -11.90
N ASP A 248 10.19 8.19 -11.71
CA ASP A 248 10.98 9.33 -11.23
C ASP A 248 11.24 9.18 -9.72
N LEU A 249 12.51 9.20 -9.32
CA LEU A 249 12.95 9.08 -7.92
C LEU A 249 13.34 10.44 -7.31
N GLY A 250 13.03 11.54 -7.99
CA GLY A 250 13.39 12.88 -7.56
C GLY A 250 12.52 13.41 -6.43
N ARG A 251 12.90 14.59 -5.93
CA ARG A 251 12.25 15.23 -4.77
C ARG A 251 10.74 15.40 -4.90
N VAL A 252 10.24 15.66 -6.11
CA VAL A 252 8.81 15.91 -6.40
C VAL A 252 7.94 14.68 -6.14
N MET A 253 8.51 13.48 -6.23
CA MET A 253 7.80 12.22 -6.00
C MET A 253 7.73 11.82 -4.52
N ARG A 254 8.43 12.56 -3.64
CA ARG A 254 8.38 12.37 -2.19
C ARG A 254 7.16 13.03 -1.53
N ASN A 255 6.43 13.87 -2.27
CA ASN A 255 5.27 14.56 -1.72
C ASN A 255 4.30 13.55 -1.06
N PRO A 256 3.91 13.78 0.20
CA PRO A 256 3.06 12.85 0.92
C PRO A 256 1.60 13.02 0.50
N PHE A 257 0.88 11.90 0.43
CA PHE A 257 -0.53 11.81 0.13
C PHE A 257 -1.14 10.67 0.95
N ASN A 258 -2.14 10.96 1.79
CA ASN A 258 -2.72 10.02 2.76
C ASN A 258 -1.70 9.25 3.63
N GLY A 259 -0.51 9.82 3.78
CA GLY A 259 0.63 9.28 4.53
C GLY A 259 1.56 8.34 3.74
N MET A 260 1.29 8.06 2.45
CA MET A 260 2.23 7.43 1.52
C MET A 260 2.84 8.48 0.58
N THR A 261 3.97 8.20 -0.05
CA THR A 261 4.55 9.10 -1.06
C THR A 261 3.91 8.90 -2.43
N LEU A 262 3.96 9.91 -3.31
CA LEU A 262 3.52 9.76 -4.71
C LEU A 262 4.28 8.63 -5.44
N LEU A 263 5.56 8.43 -5.09
CA LEU A 263 6.36 7.30 -5.59
C LEU A 263 5.71 5.96 -5.22
N ASP A 264 5.19 5.81 -4.00
CA ASP A 264 4.57 4.56 -3.54
C ASP A 264 3.32 4.21 -4.37
N TYR A 265 2.51 5.21 -4.72
CA TYR A 265 1.38 5.03 -5.64
C TYR A 265 1.86 4.64 -7.03
N ALA A 266 2.89 5.30 -7.56
CA ALA A 266 3.47 4.96 -8.86
C ALA A 266 4.04 3.53 -8.90
N ILE A 267 4.65 3.08 -7.81
CA ILE A 267 5.19 1.72 -7.65
C ILE A 267 4.06 0.69 -7.63
N ASN A 268 3.00 0.92 -6.85
CA ASN A 268 1.83 0.04 -6.81
C ASN A 268 1.16 -0.05 -8.19
N THR A 269 0.96 1.08 -8.87
CA THR A 269 0.42 1.10 -10.24
C THR A 269 1.34 0.39 -11.23
N SER A 270 2.67 0.55 -11.12
CA SER A 270 3.63 -0.12 -12.01
C SER A 270 3.59 -1.63 -11.87
N LEU A 271 3.37 -2.16 -10.65
CA LEU A 271 3.16 -3.59 -10.45
C LEU A 271 1.89 -4.09 -11.12
N VAL A 272 0.77 -3.41 -10.91
CA VAL A 272 -0.53 -3.77 -11.50
C VAL A 272 -0.44 -3.72 -13.02
N LEU A 273 0.12 -2.66 -13.59
CA LEU A 273 0.31 -2.51 -15.03
C LEU A 273 1.21 -3.63 -15.58
N SER A 274 2.33 -3.92 -14.92
CA SER A 274 3.26 -4.96 -15.36
C SER A 274 2.62 -6.34 -15.35
N SER A 275 1.86 -6.69 -14.32
CA SER A 275 1.17 -7.99 -14.24
C SER A 275 0.12 -8.12 -15.34
N ILE A 276 -0.70 -7.08 -15.55
CA ILE A 276 -1.73 -7.12 -16.59
C ILE A 276 -1.12 -7.11 -17.99
N ALA A 277 0.00 -6.40 -18.21
CA ALA A 277 0.74 -6.46 -19.46
C ALA A 277 1.21 -7.89 -19.77
N ILE A 278 1.87 -8.56 -18.81
CA ILE A 278 2.32 -9.95 -18.97
C ILE A 278 1.13 -10.90 -19.20
N ASN A 279 0.05 -10.76 -18.43
CA ASN A 279 -1.17 -11.57 -18.60
C ASN A 279 -1.85 -11.34 -19.96
N LYS A 280 -1.65 -10.17 -20.58
CA LYS A 280 -2.11 -9.84 -21.94
C LYS A 280 -1.05 -10.07 -23.02
N TYR A 281 -0.06 -10.93 -22.74
CA TYR A 281 1.01 -11.36 -23.65
C TYR A 281 2.01 -10.27 -24.09
N ASP A 282 2.03 -9.12 -23.40
CA ASP A 282 3.04 -8.08 -23.59
C ASP A 282 4.25 -8.33 -22.68
N LYS A 283 5.36 -7.65 -22.98
CA LYS A 283 6.57 -7.67 -22.16
C LYS A 283 6.55 -6.47 -21.21
N ALA A 284 6.77 -6.72 -19.93
CA ALA A 284 6.83 -5.66 -18.92
C ALA A 284 8.29 -5.41 -18.51
N GLY A 285 8.69 -4.14 -18.58
CA GLY A 285 9.99 -3.64 -18.13
C GLY A 285 9.81 -2.50 -17.13
N LEU A 286 10.91 -2.16 -16.45
CA LEU A 286 10.92 -1.11 -15.43
C LEU A 286 12.15 -0.24 -15.63
N ILE A 287 11.98 1.07 -15.51
CA ILE A 287 13.06 2.04 -15.48
C ILE A 287 12.88 2.87 -14.21
N ALA A 288 13.91 3.01 -13.40
CA ALA A 288 13.91 3.92 -12.27
C ALA A 288 15.09 4.89 -12.44
N PHE A 289 14.85 6.18 -12.29
CA PHE A 289 15.90 7.18 -12.50
C PHE A 289 15.88 8.26 -11.43
N ASP A 290 17.07 8.74 -11.09
CA ASP A 290 17.31 9.84 -10.17
C ASP A 290 18.21 10.91 -10.83
N HIS A 291 18.82 11.78 -10.02
CA HIS A 291 19.75 12.80 -10.49
C HIS A 291 21.02 12.24 -11.15
N ALA A 292 21.49 11.05 -10.77
CA ALA A 292 22.80 10.48 -11.13
C ALA A 292 22.70 9.16 -11.91
N ASN A 293 21.69 8.35 -11.65
CA ASN A 293 21.57 6.96 -12.10
C ASN A 293 20.27 6.73 -12.87
N VAL A 294 20.34 5.83 -13.85
CA VAL A 294 19.18 5.29 -14.56
C VAL A 294 19.31 3.78 -14.56
N ASP A 295 18.42 3.13 -13.84
CA ASP A 295 18.40 1.69 -13.66
C ASP A 295 17.30 1.07 -14.50
N ILE A 296 17.68 0.20 -15.43
CA ILE A 296 16.77 -0.37 -16.43
C ILE A 296 16.70 -1.88 -16.24
N LEU A 297 15.50 -2.37 -15.94
CA LEU A 297 15.11 -3.76 -16.06
C LEU A 297 14.45 -3.97 -17.44
N PRO A 298 15.11 -4.70 -18.37
CA PRO A 298 14.57 -4.92 -19.71
C PRO A 298 13.19 -5.58 -19.69
N ALA A 299 12.36 -5.24 -20.68
CA ALA A 299 11.04 -5.81 -20.81
C ALA A 299 11.10 -7.29 -21.21
N ASP A 300 10.49 -8.13 -20.38
CA ASP A 300 10.37 -9.57 -20.61
C ASP A 300 8.96 -10.04 -20.20
N ARG A 301 8.60 -11.26 -20.60
CA ARG A 301 7.36 -11.96 -20.22
C ARG A 301 7.62 -13.35 -19.63
N ARG A 302 8.89 -13.78 -19.54
CA ARG A 302 9.26 -15.10 -19.01
C ARG A 302 8.85 -15.27 -17.55
N SER A 303 8.68 -16.53 -17.15
CA SER A 303 8.41 -16.89 -15.76
C SER A 303 9.49 -16.29 -14.85
N GLY A 304 9.05 -15.61 -13.79
CA GLY A 304 9.93 -14.92 -12.84
C GLY A 304 10.20 -13.44 -13.13
N GLN A 305 9.80 -12.89 -14.29
CA GLN A 305 9.94 -11.45 -14.55
C GLN A 305 9.21 -10.61 -13.49
N MET A 306 8.00 -11.02 -13.09
CA MET A 306 7.24 -10.31 -12.06
C MET A 306 7.96 -10.27 -10.71
N ARG A 307 8.63 -11.36 -10.34
CA ARG A 307 9.45 -11.42 -9.11
C ARG A 307 10.61 -10.43 -9.19
N LYS A 308 11.31 -10.36 -10.33
CA LYS A 308 12.38 -9.36 -10.55
C LYS A 308 11.87 -7.93 -10.43
N ILE A 309 10.70 -7.64 -11.00
CA ILE A 309 10.06 -6.31 -10.90
C ILE A 309 9.73 -5.99 -9.43
N GLN A 310 9.10 -6.91 -8.69
CA GLN A 310 8.78 -6.73 -7.27
C GLN A 310 10.02 -6.49 -6.40
N GLU A 311 11.06 -7.30 -6.58
CA GLU A 311 12.34 -7.16 -5.86
C GLU A 311 13.03 -5.83 -6.17
N LYS A 312 12.94 -5.35 -7.42
CA LYS A 312 13.47 -4.05 -7.82
C LYS A 312 12.71 -2.92 -7.14
N LEU A 313 11.38 -2.94 -7.24
CA LEU A 313 10.50 -1.91 -6.68
C LEU A 313 10.56 -1.83 -5.15
N TYR A 314 10.80 -2.96 -4.48
CA TYR A 314 11.02 -2.99 -3.03
C TYR A 314 12.24 -2.15 -2.60
N LYS A 315 13.30 -2.12 -3.42
CA LYS A 315 14.57 -1.43 -3.12
C LYS A 315 14.60 0.03 -3.54
N VAL A 316 13.57 0.49 -4.24
CA VAL A 316 13.50 1.85 -4.81
C VAL A 316 12.96 2.83 -3.77
N ASP A 317 13.67 3.95 -3.62
CA ASP A 317 13.30 5.06 -2.74
C ASP A 317 13.56 6.41 -3.42
N THR A 318 12.95 7.46 -2.88
CA THR A 318 13.11 8.84 -3.33
C THR A 318 14.43 9.46 -2.85
N HIS A 319 14.95 10.38 -3.65
CA HIS A 319 16.12 11.20 -3.32
C HIS A 319 15.73 12.68 -3.20
N PHE A 320 16.57 13.46 -2.53
CA PHE A 320 16.33 14.89 -2.30
C PHE A 320 16.61 15.79 -3.50
N LEU A 321 17.31 15.28 -4.53
CA LEU A 321 17.68 16.04 -5.72
C LEU A 321 16.59 15.94 -6.81
N GLU A 322 16.60 16.89 -7.75
CA GLU A 322 15.76 16.81 -8.95
C GLU A 322 16.33 15.78 -9.94
N SER A 323 15.46 15.06 -10.62
CA SER A 323 15.86 13.98 -11.53
C SER A 323 16.37 14.50 -12.88
N ASP A 324 17.30 13.76 -13.46
CA ASP A 324 17.97 14.13 -14.70
C ASP A 324 17.26 13.48 -15.92
N PHE A 325 16.37 14.25 -16.55
CA PHE A 325 15.63 13.83 -17.75
C PHE A 325 16.51 13.72 -19.00
N GLU A 326 17.64 14.43 -19.05
CA GLU A 326 18.58 14.31 -20.15
C GLU A 326 19.26 12.93 -20.11
N ARG A 327 19.78 12.55 -18.94
CA ARG A 327 20.38 11.23 -18.74
C ARG A 327 19.36 10.12 -18.99
N LEU A 328 18.12 10.28 -18.53
CA LEU A 328 17.04 9.34 -18.84
C LEU A 328 16.87 9.15 -20.35
N TYR A 329 16.75 10.25 -21.11
CA TYR A 329 16.60 10.20 -22.56
C TYR A 329 17.78 9.48 -23.23
N LEU A 330 19.02 9.82 -22.86
CA LEU A 330 20.22 9.20 -23.42
C LEU A 330 20.22 7.67 -23.18
N GLN A 331 19.89 7.24 -21.97
CA GLN A 331 19.86 5.81 -21.62
C GLN A 331 18.74 5.06 -22.34
N ILE A 332 17.53 5.65 -22.44
CA ILE A 332 16.43 5.08 -23.22
C ILE A 332 16.86 4.91 -24.68
N ARG A 333 17.44 5.95 -25.28
CA ARG A 333 17.90 5.93 -26.67
C ARG A 333 18.93 4.84 -26.95
N HIS A 334 19.81 4.55 -26.00
CA HIS A 334 20.87 3.55 -26.14
C HIS A 334 20.42 2.12 -25.84
N LYS A 335 19.46 1.92 -24.93
CA LYS A 335 19.06 0.59 -24.44
C LYS A 335 17.78 0.08 -25.08
N LEU A 336 16.84 0.96 -25.42
CA LEU A 336 15.56 0.59 -26.00
C LEU A 336 15.59 0.79 -27.52
N ASN A 337 15.84 -0.31 -28.24
CA ASN A 337 15.95 -0.29 -29.71
C ASN A 337 14.61 -0.51 -30.43
N GLN A 338 13.58 -0.99 -29.72
CA GLN A 338 12.26 -1.25 -30.27
C GLN A 338 11.29 -0.16 -29.83
N ARG A 339 10.28 0.13 -30.67
CA ARG A 339 9.16 0.98 -30.26
C ARG A 339 8.49 0.34 -29.03
N SER A 340 8.14 1.17 -28.05
CA SER A 340 7.63 0.71 -26.76
C SER A 340 6.62 1.71 -26.22
N LEU A 341 5.72 1.26 -25.37
CA LEU A 341 4.95 2.13 -24.49
C LEU A 341 5.83 2.50 -23.30
N LEU A 342 6.05 3.80 -23.10
CA LEU A 342 6.74 4.32 -21.92
C LEU A 342 5.73 5.04 -21.04
N VAL A 343 5.44 4.48 -19.86
CA VAL A 343 4.55 5.09 -18.88
C VAL A 343 5.40 5.78 -17.83
N LEU A 344 5.54 7.09 -17.91
CA LEU A 344 6.38 7.90 -17.04
C LEU A 344 5.57 8.48 -15.88
N TYR A 345 5.88 8.05 -14.67
CA TYR A 345 5.32 8.57 -13.43
C TYR A 345 6.24 9.66 -12.89
N THR A 346 5.78 10.90 -12.93
CA THR A 346 6.50 12.08 -12.41
C THR A 346 5.49 13.15 -12.02
N ASN A 347 5.94 14.20 -11.34
CA ASN A 347 5.09 15.32 -10.99
C ASN A 347 5.78 16.64 -11.33
N PHE A 348 5.02 17.60 -11.85
CA PHE A 348 5.51 18.94 -12.15
C PHE A 348 4.72 19.97 -11.35
N ASP A 349 5.39 20.73 -10.50
CA ASP A 349 4.71 21.72 -9.65
C ASP A 349 4.26 22.94 -10.44
N THR A 350 5.02 23.35 -11.46
CA THR A 350 4.73 24.53 -12.29
C THR A 350 4.95 24.23 -13.77
N VAL A 351 4.32 25.04 -14.62
CA VAL A 351 4.48 25.01 -16.09
C VAL A 351 5.95 25.21 -16.47
N ASN A 352 6.64 26.15 -15.81
CA ASN A 352 8.05 26.42 -16.07
C ASN A 352 8.94 25.22 -15.77
N SER A 353 8.67 24.49 -14.68
CA SER A 353 9.43 23.28 -14.38
C SER A 353 9.24 22.22 -15.45
N MET A 354 8.01 22.01 -15.92
CA MET A 354 7.72 21.07 -17.02
C MET A 354 8.44 21.49 -18.31
N ARG A 355 8.40 22.78 -18.68
CA ARG A 355 9.07 23.31 -19.89
C ARG A 355 10.57 23.04 -19.92
N ARG A 356 11.25 23.05 -18.76
CA ARG A 356 12.67 22.68 -18.68
C ARG A 356 12.93 21.25 -19.15
N HIS A 357 12.00 20.34 -18.92
CA HIS A 357 12.12 18.92 -19.29
C HIS A 357 11.48 18.58 -20.64
N LEU A 358 10.63 19.47 -21.17
CA LEU A 358 9.88 19.27 -22.40
C LEU A 358 10.72 18.85 -23.62
N PRO A 359 11.92 19.42 -23.88
CA PRO A 359 12.74 18.98 -25.01
C PRO A 359 13.06 17.47 -24.97
N PHE A 360 13.40 16.95 -23.79
CA PHE A 360 13.73 15.52 -23.61
C PHE A 360 12.49 14.64 -23.75
N LEU A 361 11.36 15.07 -23.20
CA LEU A 361 10.09 14.36 -23.35
C LEU A 361 9.67 14.27 -24.83
N ARG A 362 9.85 15.35 -25.60
CA ARG A 362 9.62 15.34 -27.05
C ARG A 362 10.55 14.37 -27.77
N PHE A 363 11.83 14.32 -27.41
CA PHE A 363 12.78 13.39 -28.04
C PHE A 363 12.44 11.93 -27.74
N ILE A 364 11.95 11.62 -26.53
CA ILE A 364 11.44 10.29 -26.18
C ILE A 364 10.19 9.96 -26.99
N ASN A 365 9.21 10.88 -27.04
CA ASN A 365 7.93 10.67 -27.71
C ASN A 365 8.04 10.49 -29.24
N LYS A 366 9.13 10.97 -29.86
CA LYS A 366 9.41 10.75 -31.29
C LYS A 366 9.72 9.29 -31.63
N ARG A 367 10.27 8.51 -30.69
CA ARG A 367 10.70 7.12 -30.92
C ARG A 367 9.79 6.09 -30.24
N HIS A 368 9.25 6.46 -29.09
CA HIS A 368 8.41 5.59 -28.27
C HIS A 368 7.09 6.31 -27.98
N LEU A 369 6.03 5.55 -27.72
CA LEU A 369 4.78 6.17 -27.30
C LEU A 369 4.91 6.57 -25.83
N LEU A 370 4.98 7.88 -25.54
CA LEU A 370 5.13 8.38 -24.19
C LEU A 370 3.75 8.69 -23.58
N LEU A 371 3.46 8.05 -22.46
CA LEU A 371 2.33 8.33 -21.59
C LEU A 371 2.85 8.93 -20.28
N LEU A 372 2.60 10.21 -20.07
CA LEU A 372 2.97 10.93 -18.86
C LEU A 372 1.86 10.83 -17.81
N VAL A 373 2.19 10.37 -16.62
CA VAL A 373 1.25 10.20 -15.51
C VAL A 373 1.69 11.12 -14.37
N PHE A 374 0.83 12.06 -14.01
CA PHE A 374 1.07 13.00 -12.93
C PHE A 374 -0.18 13.20 -12.08
N PHE A 375 0.04 13.83 -10.93
CA PHE A 375 -0.86 13.76 -9.80
C PHE A 375 -1.67 15.04 -9.61
N LYS A 376 -2.94 14.87 -9.27
CA LYS A 376 -3.78 15.90 -8.66
C LYS A 376 -3.51 15.96 -7.16
N ASP A 377 -3.53 17.16 -6.62
CA ASP A 377 -3.48 17.37 -5.19
C ASP A 377 -4.91 17.44 -4.64
N THR A 378 -5.33 16.43 -3.87
CA THR A 378 -6.68 16.39 -3.32
C THR A 378 -6.85 17.29 -2.10
N GLN A 379 -5.76 17.68 -1.43
CA GLN A 379 -5.83 18.63 -0.31
C GLN A 379 -6.19 20.01 -0.84
N LEU A 380 -5.62 20.39 -1.99
CA LEU A 380 -6.02 21.60 -2.69
C LEU A 380 -7.49 21.55 -3.15
N GLU A 381 -7.96 20.41 -3.68
CA GLU A 381 -9.38 20.27 -4.06
C GLU A 381 -10.31 20.45 -2.84
N ALA A 382 -9.98 19.89 -1.67
CA ALA A 382 -10.77 20.07 -0.45
C ALA A 382 -10.87 21.55 -0.02
N VAL A 383 -9.75 22.29 -0.06
CA VAL A 383 -9.72 23.74 0.24
C VAL A 383 -10.60 24.54 -0.72
N LEU A 384 -10.72 24.09 -1.99
CA LEU A 384 -11.56 24.75 -2.98
C LEU A 384 -13.07 24.49 -2.76
N GLU A 385 -13.43 23.36 -2.17
CA GLU A 385 -14.83 23.01 -1.87
C GLU A 385 -15.34 23.67 -0.58
N GLU A 386 -14.45 24.01 0.35
CA GLU A 386 -14.83 24.65 1.62
C GLU A 386 -15.46 26.04 1.42
N PRO A 387 -16.55 26.35 2.16
CA PRO A 387 -17.15 27.68 2.16
C PRO A 387 -16.21 28.69 2.83
N VAL A 388 -16.19 29.90 2.28
CA VAL A 388 -15.29 30.97 2.73
C VAL A 388 -16.03 31.91 3.69
N HIS A 389 -15.46 32.13 4.87
CA HIS A 389 -16.01 32.98 5.93
C HIS A 389 -15.12 34.21 6.22
N LYS A 390 -13.82 34.16 5.90
CA LYS A 390 -12.86 35.25 6.14
C LYS A 390 -12.15 35.69 4.86
N VAL A 391 -11.70 36.96 4.83
CA VAL A 391 -10.90 37.48 3.70
C VAL A 391 -9.59 36.71 3.52
N SER A 392 -8.95 36.27 4.61
CA SER A 392 -7.74 35.43 4.56
C SER A 392 -7.96 34.13 3.80
N GLU A 393 -9.14 33.52 3.94
CA GLU A 393 -9.52 32.27 3.28
C GLU A 393 -9.74 32.49 1.78
N VAL A 394 -10.22 33.68 1.36
CA VAL A 394 -10.29 34.07 -0.06
C VAL A 394 -8.91 34.02 -0.71
N TYR A 395 -7.89 34.58 -0.06
CA TYR A 395 -6.51 34.56 -0.60
C TYR A 395 -5.98 33.13 -0.76
N VAL A 396 -6.18 32.27 0.24
CA VAL A 396 -5.76 30.86 0.18
C VAL A 396 -6.47 30.15 -0.96
N LYS A 397 -7.78 30.37 -1.12
CA LYS A 397 -8.59 29.79 -2.19
C LYS A 397 -8.14 30.24 -3.58
N THR A 398 -7.88 31.52 -3.79
CA THR A 398 -7.35 32.04 -5.06
C THR A 398 -5.99 31.43 -5.42
N VAL A 399 -5.11 31.25 -4.43
CA VAL A 399 -3.81 30.58 -4.66
C VAL A 399 -4.01 29.11 -5.01
N ALA A 400 -4.91 28.40 -4.33
CA ALA A 400 -5.26 27.02 -4.66
C ALA A 400 -5.84 26.88 -6.09
N GLU A 401 -6.73 27.78 -6.49
CA GLU A 401 -7.30 27.82 -7.85
C GLU A 401 -6.20 28.02 -8.90
N LYS A 402 -5.25 28.93 -8.63
CA LYS A 402 -4.10 29.16 -9.50
C LYS A 402 -3.28 27.88 -9.68
N PHE A 403 -2.98 27.15 -8.60
CA PHE A 403 -2.24 25.89 -8.69
C PHE A 403 -3.00 24.82 -9.49
N GLN A 404 -4.31 24.71 -9.28
CA GLN A 404 -5.15 23.78 -10.04
C GLN A 404 -5.16 24.14 -11.53
N PHE A 405 -5.25 25.44 -11.85
CA PHE A 405 -5.20 25.95 -13.21
C PHE A 405 -3.84 25.67 -13.88
N GLU A 406 -2.72 25.85 -13.17
CA GLU A 406 -1.39 25.52 -13.70
C GLU A 406 -1.27 24.04 -14.07
N LYS A 407 -1.84 23.11 -13.29
CA LYS A 407 -1.87 21.68 -13.62
C LYS A 407 -2.63 21.41 -14.93
N GLN A 408 -3.74 22.10 -15.16
CA GLN A 408 -4.48 21.98 -16.43
C GLN A 408 -3.68 22.56 -17.60
N LEU A 409 -3.00 23.69 -17.39
CA LEU A 409 -2.14 24.28 -18.42
C LEU A 409 -1.01 23.34 -18.83
N ILE A 410 -0.43 22.59 -17.88
CA ILE A 410 0.57 21.56 -18.16
C ILE A 410 0.00 20.45 -19.05
N VAL A 411 -1.21 19.96 -18.77
CA VAL A 411 -1.90 18.97 -19.61
C VAL A 411 -2.05 19.49 -21.04
N ASP A 412 -2.54 20.72 -21.18
CA ASP A 412 -2.78 21.32 -22.50
C ASP A 412 -1.49 21.54 -23.29
N GLU A 413 -0.41 21.93 -22.61
CA GLU A 413 0.89 22.14 -23.24
C GLU A 413 1.53 20.82 -23.70
N LEU A 414 1.46 19.77 -22.87
CA LEU A 414 1.89 18.42 -23.26
C LEU A 414 1.07 17.89 -24.45
N ARG A 415 -0.25 18.12 -24.44
CA ARG A 415 -1.14 17.72 -25.53
C ARG A 415 -0.83 18.43 -26.84
N LYS A 416 -0.50 19.72 -26.80
CA LYS A 416 -0.04 20.48 -27.99
C LYS A 416 1.22 19.88 -28.60
N GLU A 417 2.08 19.28 -27.78
CA GLU A 417 3.29 18.59 -28.23
C GLU A 417 3.07 17.12 -28.62
N GLY A 418 1.81 16.67 -28.68
CA GLY A 418 1.46 15.29 -29.02
C GLY A 418 1.86 14.27 -27.96
N ILE A 419 2.18 14.71 -26.74
CA ILE A 419 2.50 13.84 -25.61
C ILE A 419 1.20 13.52 -24.88
N MET A 420 0.93 12.23 -24.69
CA MET A 420 -0.27 11.80 -23.98
C MET A 420 -0.05 11.94 -22.48
N SER A 421 -1.07 12.42 -21.76
CA SER A 421 -0.98 12.64 -20.32
C SER A 421 -2.21 12.14 -19.57
N ILE A 422 -2.00 11.72 -18.32
CA ILE A 422 -3.03 11.43 -17.33
C ILE A 422 -2.77 12.33 -16.12
N LEU A 423 -3.76 13.15 -15.78
CA LEU A 423 -3.84 13.88 -14.52
C LEU A 423 -4.82 13.16 -13.60
N SER A 424 -4.31 12.39 -12.63
CA SER A 424 -5.11 11.52 -11.76
C SER A 424 -4.92 11.84 -10.29
N ARG A 425 -5.95 11.61 -9.48
CA ARG A 425 -5.74 11.46 -8.02
C ARG A 425 -4.88 10.22 -7.76
N PRO A 426 -4.03 10.21 -6.73
CA PRO A 426 -3.20 9.05 -6.40
C PRO A 426 -3.99 7.75 -6.18
N GLU A 427 -5.17 7.84 -5.57
CA GLU A 427 -6.05 6.69 -5.31
C GLU A 427 -6.56 6.02 -6.59
N ASP A 428 -6.87 6.82 -7.62
CA ASP A 428 -7.42 6.35 -8.90
C ASP A 428 -6.31 6.00 -9.92
N LEU A 429 -5.04 6.18 -9.55
CA LEU A 429 -3.89 6.13 -10.46
C LEU A 429 -3.81 4.79 -11.21
N SER A 430 -3.96 3.69 -10.48
CA SER A 430 -3.90 2.33 -11.03
C SER A 430 -4.97 2.08 -12.09
N ALA A 431 -6.23 2.41 -11.77
CA ALA A 431 -7.35 2.23 -12.68
C ALA A 431 -7.24 3.14 -13.91
N ASN A 432 -6.90 4.41 -13.72
CA ASN A 432 -6.78 5.38 -14.82
C ASN A 432 -5.63 5.06 -15.77
N THR A 433 -4.47 4.67 -15.23
CA THR A 433 -3.30 4.27 -16.02
C THR A 433 -3.59 3.02 -16.83
N LEU A 434 -4.23 2.03 -16.20
CA LEU A 434 -4.58 0.78 -16.87
C LEU A 434 -5.64 0.98 -17.95
N ASN A 435 -6.67 1.78 -17.67
CA ASN A 435 -7.67 2.20 -18.66
C ASN A 435 -6.99 2.78 -19.90
N LYS A 436 -6.03 3.68 -19.70
CA LYS A 436 -5.31 4.29 -20.80
C LYS A 436 -4.45 3.30 -21.56
N TYR A 437 -3.71 2.44 -20.87
CA TYR A 437 -2.96 1.36 -21.51
C TYR A 437 -3.84 0.48 -22.41
N LEU A 438 -5.00 0.05 -21.90
CA LEU A 438 -5.96 -0.75 -22.68
C LEU A 438 -6.54 0.04 -23.86
N GLU A 439 -6.74 1.35 -23.70
CA GLU A 439 -7.19 2.25 -24.78
C GLU A 439 -6.15 2.29 -25.89
N LEU A 440 -4.88 2.54 -25.55
CA LEU A 440 -3.77 2.62 -26.50
C LEU A 440 -3.58 1.29 -27.23
N LYS A 441 -3.65 0.17 -26.51
CA LYS A 441 -3.58 -1.17 -27.10
C LYS A 441 -4.76 -1.43 -28.04
N SER A 442 -5.98 -1.04 -27.66
CA SER A 442 -7.16 -1.25 -28.51
C SER A 442 -7.17 -0.43 -29.80
N ARG A 443 -6.45 0.70 -29.83
CA ARG A 443 -6.32 1.61 -30.97
C ARG A 443 -5.15 1.27 -31.90
N GLY A 444 -4.33 0.28 -31.57
CA GLY A 444 -3.14 -0.08 -32.36
C GLY A 444 -2.09 1.05 -32.42
N LEU A 445 -1.97 1.85 -31.36
CA LEU A 445 -1.05 2.99 -31.32
C LEU A 445 0.41 2.59 -31.02
N LEU A 446 0.68 1.31 -30.76
CA LEU A 446 1.95 0.78 -30.29
C LEU A 446 2.78 0.10 -31.38
#